data_AF-A0A850MMD8-F1
#
_entry.id   AF-A0A850MMD8-F1
#
_cell.length_a   1.000
_cell.length_b   1.000
_cell.length_c   1.000
_cell.angle_alpha   90.00
_cell.angle_beta   90.00
_cell.angle_gamma   90.00
#
_symmetry.space_group_name_H-M   'P 1'
#
loop_
_entity.id
_entity.type
_entity.pdbx_description
1 polymer ?
#
loop_
_entity_poly.entity_id
_entity_poly.type
_entity_poly.pdbx_seq_one_letter_code
_entity_poly.pdbx_strand_id
1 'polypeptide(L)'
;ISDGYNGSYWNTGSSRFPAIAIDYNQTMHVVWYDSTACKWGTDNEIMYTTTRIPTIEDGWNGDTTNFEWFWLSIISLLIVIPILIVYKKFKKMKKKKQESSIIKTIL
;
A
#
# COMPACT_ATOMS: atom_id res chain seq x y z
N ILE A 1 22.11 -18.56 -10.51
CA ILE A 1 22.16 -18.87 -9.06
C ILE A 1 21.21 -17.97 -8.31
N SER A 2 20.12 -18.51 -7.74
CA SER A 2 19.25 -17.69 -6.88
C SER A 2 19.76 -17.55 -5.45
N ASP A 3 20.85 -18.24 -5.08
CA ASP A 3 21.45 -18.19 -3.73
C ASP A 3 22.40 -16.99 -3.51
N GLY A 4 22.62 -16.16 -4.54
CA GLY A 4 23.49 -14.98 -4.46
C GLY A 4 25.00 -15.27 -4.58
N TYR A 5 25.42 -16.46 -5.02
CA TYR A 5 26.84 -16.76 -5.24
C TYR A 5 27.53 -15.69 -6.10
N ASN A 6 28.66 -15.19 -5.59
CA ASN A 6 29.46 -14.14 -6.20
C ASN A 6 28.66 -12.87 -6.56
N GLY A 7 27.57 -12.59 -5.82
CA GLY A 7 26.70 -11.44 -6.07
C GLY A 7 25.87 -11.54 -7.35
N SER A 8 25.87 -12.70 -8.02
CA SER A 8 25.07 -12.93 -9.22
C SER A 8 23.78 -13.64 -8.85
N TYR A 9 22.67 -12.96 -9.07
CA TYR A 9 21.32 -13.51 -8.92
C TYR A 9 20.75 -14.03 -10.25
N TRP A 10 21.53 -13.94 -11.33
CA TRP A 10 21.10 -14.34 -12.65
C TRP A 10 21.15 -15.86 -12.81
N ASN A 11 20.07 -16.41 -13.38
CA ASN A 11 19.95 -17.81 -13.74
C ASN A 11 19.97 -17.91 -15.27
N THR A 12 21.10 -18.33 -15.84
CA THR A 12 21.37 -18.25 -17.29
C THR A 12 21.27 -19.58 -18.01
N GLY A 13 21.22 -20.69 -17.27
CA GLY A 13 21.02 -22.04 -17.78
C GLY A 13 19.54 -22.39 -17.97
N SER A 14 19.28 -23.61 -18.46
CA SER A 14 17.93 -24.12 -18.66
C SER A 14 17.35 -24.61 -17.34
N SER A 15 16.23 -24.02 -16.91
CA SER A 15 15.45 -24.51 -15.78
C SER A 15 14.37 -25.49 -16.23
N ARG A 16 14.22 -26.63 -15.55
CA ARG A 16 13.24 -27.69 -15.89
C ARG A 16 12.66 -28.34 -14.65
N PHE A 17 11.51 -28.99 -14.84
CA PHE A 17 10.85 -29.84 -13.84
C PHE A 17 10.70 -29.19 -12.45
N PRO A 18 10.10 -27.99 -12.35
CA PRO A 18 9.89 -27.37 -11.05
C PRO A 18 8.92 -28.20 -10.21
N ALA A 19 9.13 -28.23 -8.90
CA ALA A 19 8.19 -28.74 -7.91
C ALA A 19 8.02 -27.74 -6.76
N ILE A 20 6.82 -27.74 -6.18
CA ILE A 20 6.40 -26.78 -5.16
C ILE A 20 5.71 -27.49 -4.00
N ALA A 21 5.98 -27.04 -2.78
CA ALA A 21 5.30 -27.47 -1.56
C ALA A 21 5.14 -26.28 -0.59
N ILE A 22 4.12 -26.34 0.26
CA ILE A 22 3.89 -25.34 1.31
C ILE A 22 4.02 -26.04 2.65
N ASP A 23 4.81 -25.48 3.56
CA ASP A 23 4.96 -26.00 4.92
C ASP A 23 3.90 -25.43 5.90
N TYR A 24 3.94 -25.89 7.14
CA TYR A 24 3.03 -25.44 8.19
C TYR A 24 3.24 -23.97 8.61
N ASN A 25 4.38 -23.38 8.26
CA ASN A 25 4.72 -21.98 8.54
C ASN A 25 4.32 -21.04 7.40
N GLN A 26 3.56 -21.52 6.42
CA GLN A 26 3.20 -20.75 5.22
C GLN A 26 4.43 -20.33 4.41
N THR A 27 5.47 -21.15 4.44
CA THR A 27 6.63 -21.01 3.57
C THR A 27 6.40 -21.83 2.31
N MET A 28 6.49 -21.17 1.17
CA MET A 28 6.50 -21.82 -0.13
C MET A 28 7.92 -22.26 -0.46
N HIS A 29 8.09 -23.57 -0.64
CA HIS A 29 9.33 -24.21 -1.07
C HIS A 29 9.26 -24.47 -2.57
N VAL A 30 10.26 -24.02 -3.32
CA VAL A 30 10.36 -24.27 -4.76
C VAL A 30 11.69 -24.93 -5.05
N VAL A 31 11.65 -26.08 -5.73
CA VAL A 31 12.83 -26.79 -6.23
C VAL A 31 12.74 -26.93 -7.74
N TRP A 32 13.87 -26.89 -8.44
CA TRP A 32 13.92 -27.11 -9.88
C TRP A 32 15.27 -27.66 -10.31
N TYR A 33 15.29 -28.33 -11.46
CA TYR A 33 16.53 -28.75 -12.12
C TYR A 33 17.06 -27.58 -12.95
N ASP A 34 18.36 -27.29 -12.85
CA ASP A 34 18.99 -26.19 -13.58
C ASP A 34 20.37 -26.55 -14.12
N SER A 35 20.74 -25.93 -15.24
CA SER A 35 22.04 -26.14 -15.89
C SER A 35 22.94 -24.89 -15.84
N THR A 36 22.67 -23.95 -14.92
CA THR A 36 23.45 -22.73 -14.76
C THR A 36 24.80 -23.06 -14.14
N ALA A 37 25.87 -22.89 -14.91
CA ALA A 37 27.23 -23.07 -14.43
C ALA A 37 27.49 -22.27 -13.14
N CYS A 38 28.02 -22.95 -12.13
CA CYS A 38 28.25 -22.39 -10.80
C CYS A 38 29.62 -22.80 -10.27
N LYS A 39 29.89 -22.56 -8.97
CA LYS A 39 31.17 -22.93 -8.33
C LYS A 39 31.43 -24.43 -8.30
N TRP A 40 30.38 -25.24 -8.48
CA TRP A 40 30.45 -26.69 -8.40
C TRP A 40 30.61 -27.36 -9.77
N GLY A 41 30.46 -26.62 -10.88
CA GLY A 41 30.65 -27.17 -12.21
C GLY A 41 29.67 -26.62 -13.25
N THR A 42 29.55 -27.38 -14.32
CA THR A 42 28.63 -27.18 -15.45
C THR A 42 27.69 -28.38 -15.62
N ASP A 43 27.60 -29.24 -14.61
CA ASP A 43 26.59 -30.28 -14.55
C ASP A 43 25.22 -29.67 -14.22
N ASN A 44 24.22 -30.51 -13.98
CA ASN A 44 22.89 -30.01 -13.69
C ASN A 44 22.59 -30.21 -12.21
N GLU A 45 22.18 -29.14 -11.55
CA GLU A 45 21.93 -29.13 -10.13
C GLU A 45 20.45 -29.02 -9.80
N ILE A 46 20.10 -29.47 -8.60
CA ILE A 46 18.80 -29.17 -8.00
C ILE A 46 18.93 -27.86 -7.25
N MET A 47 18.25 -26.83 -7.76
CA MET A 47 18.15 -25.53 -7.15
C MET A 47 16.97 -25.47 -6.20
N TYR A 48 17.07 -24.60 -5.20
CA TYR A 48 16.06 -24.43 -4.15
C TYR A 48 15.92 -22.96 -3.78
N THR A 49 14.69 -22.51 -3.60
CA THR A 49 14.37 -21.21 -3.02
C THR A 49 13.12 -21.28 -2.17
N THR A 50 12.98 -20.32 -1.26
CA THR A 50 11.82 -20.19 -0.40
C THR A 50 11.30 -18.77 -0.40
N THR A 51 9.99 -18.64 -0.33
CA THR A 51 9.36 -17.36 -0.03
C THR A 51 8.23 -17.56 0.95
N ARG A 52 8.00 -16.56 1.81
CA ARG A 52 6.86 -16.56 2.71
C ARG A 52 5.60 -16.21 1.94
N ILE A 53 4.54 -16.98 2.11
CA ILE A 53 3.23 -16.66 1.56
C ILE A 53 2.62 -15.56 2.45
N PRO A 54 2.31 -14.37 1.91
CA PRO A 54 1.62 -13.35 2.66
C PRO A 54 0.19 -13.81 2.97
N THR A 55 -0.22 -13.60 4.20
CA THR A 55 -1.57 -13.85 4.70
C THR A 55 -2.42 -12.59 4.60
N ILE A 56 -3.73 -12.74 4.85
CA ILE A 56 -4.64 -11.60 4.95
C ILE A 56 -4.20 -10.65 6.09
N GLU A 57 -3.53 -11.16 7.12
CA GLU A 57 -3.03 -10.34 8.24
C GLU A 57 -1.80 -9.51 7.86
N ASP A 58 -1.08 -9.88 6.79
CA ASP A 58 0.09 -9.16 6.30
C ASP A 58 -0.25 -7.92 5.47
N GLY A 59 -1.54 -7.57 5.35
CA GLY A 59 -1.98 -6.33 4.71
C GLY A 59 -2.24 -6.43 3.21
N TRP A 60 -2.26 -7.62 2.61
CA TRP A 60 -2.79 -7.79 1.25
C TRP A 60 -4.32 -7.85 1.28
N ASN A 61 -4.93 -6.73 1.65
CA ASN A 61 -6.36 -6.71 1.94
C ASN A 61 -7.20 -6.36 0.70
N GLY A 62 -6.57 -6.02 -0.44
CA GLY A 62 -7.27 -5.33 -1.53
C GLY A 62 -8.02 -4.07 -1.07
N ASP A 63 -7.67 -3.58 0.12
CA ASP A 63 -8.51 -2.71 0.93
C ASP A 63 -8.24 -1.26 0.57
N THR A 64 -9.18 -0.68 -0.16
CA THR A 64 -9.15 0.71 -0.60
C THR A 64 -9.53 1.68 0.52
N THR A 65 -9.84 1.22 1.74
CA THR A 65 -10.27 2.10 2.85
C THR A 65 -9.26 3.20 3.13
N ASN A 66 -7.96 2.91 3.12
CA ASN A 66 -6.92 3.92 3.32
C ASN A 66 -6.92 5.00 2.22
N PHE A 67 -7.30 4.66 0.99
CA PHE A 67 -7.47 5.61 -0.11
C PHE A 67 -8.75 6.45 0.06
N GLU A 68 -9.85 5.86 0.53
CA GLU A 68 -11.10 6.59 0.75
C GLU A 68 -11.00 7.60 1.91
N TRP A 69 -10.38 7.20 3.03
CA TRP A 69 -10.16 8.10 4.16
C TRP A 69 -9.23 9.27 3.83
N PHE A 70 -8.26 9.05 2.95
CA PHE A 70 -7.41 10.11 2.43
C PHE A 70 -8.26 11.17 1.70
N TRP A 71 -9.15 10.78 0.79
CA TRP A 71 -10.02 11.74 0.08
C TRP A 71 -11.05 12.43 0.98
N LEU A 72 -11.60 11.74 1.99
CA LEU A 72 -12.48 12.36 2.99
C LEU A 72 -11.75 13.44 3.80
N SER A 73 -10.47 13.25 4.10
CA SER A 73 -9.65 14.26 4.78
C SER A 73 -9.44 15.52 3.91
N ILE A 74 -9.22 15.32 2.60
CA ILE A 74 -9.05 16.41 1.63
C ILE A 74 -10.36 17.19 1.44
N ILE A 75 -11.50 16.49 1.31
CA ILE A 75 -12.82 17.13 1.19
C ILE A 75 -13.16 17.96 2.44
N SER A 76 -12.84 17.46 3.63
CA SER A 76 -13.03 18.19 4.89
C SER A 76 -12.25 19.51 4.89
N LEU A 77 -10.97 19.46 4.51
CA LEU A 77 -10.10 20.64 4.46
C LEU A 77 -10.52 21.67 3.39
N LEU A 78 -10.84 21.21 2.17
CA LEU A 78 -11.07 22.10 1.03
C LEU A 78 -12.51 22.61 0.90
N ILE A 79 -13.49 21.89 1.44
CA ILE A 79 -14.91 22.21 1.26
C ILE A 79 -15.58 22.54 2.59
N VAL A 80 -15.45 21.67 3.59
CA VAL A 80 -16.21 21.79 4.85
C VAL A 80 -15.73 22.98 5.68
N ILE A 81 -14.42 23.17 5.90
CA ILE A 81 -13.93 24.29 6.73
C ILE A 81 -14.16 25.67 6.08
N PRO A 82 -13.95 25.87 4.77
CA PRO A 82 -14.28 27.14 4.12
C PRO A 82 -15.77 27.50 4.22
N ILE A 83 -16.67 26.52 4.03
CA ILE A 83 -18.12 26.72 4.23
C ILE A 83 -18.41 27.13 5.67
N LEU A 84 -17.79 26.49 6.66
CA LEU A 84 -17.94 26.83 8.07
C LEU A 84 -17.47 28.25 8.38
N ILE A 85 -16.37 28.70 7.78
CA ILE A 85 -15.86 30.07 7.92
C ILE A 85 -16.86 31.07 7.33
N VAL A 86 -17.36 30.83 6.12
CA VAL A 86 -18.35 31.68 5.46
C VAL A 86 -19.65 31.71 6.26
N TYR A 87 -20.12 30.56 6.73
CA TYR A 87 -21.32 30.44 7.57
C TYR A 87 -21.18 31.27 8.86
N LYS A 88 -20.06 31.15 9.58
CA LYS A 88 -19.79 31.95 10.79
C LYS A 88 -19.77 33.45 10.48
N LYS A 89 -19.14 33.86 9.37
CA LYS A 89 -19.11 35.26 8.92
C LYS A 89 -20.51 35.78 8.60
N PHE A 90 -21.31 35.01 7.86
CA PHE A 90 -22.67 35.37 7.51
C PHE A 90 -23.58 35.51 8.74
N LYS A 91 -23.49 34.57 9.69
CA LYS A 91 -24.21 34.64 10.97
C LYS A 91 -23.86 35.90 11.75
N LYS A 92 -22.58 36.29 11.79
CA LYS A 92 -22.12 37.54 12.43
C LYS A 92 -22.68 38.79 11.73
N MET A 93 -22.74 38.81 10.40
CA MET A 93 -23.31 39.94 9.63
C MET A 93 -24.80 40.11 9.90
N LYS A 94 -25.58 39.01 9.94
CA LYS A 94 -27.00 39.06 10.28
C LYS A 94 -27.23 39.66 11.68
N LYS A 95 -26.47 39.23 12.69
CA LYS A 95 -26.56 39.76 14.06
C LYS A 95 -26.30 41.28 14.10
N LYS A 96 -25.22 41.75 13.46
CA LYS A 96 -24.91 43.19 13.37
C LYS A 96 -25.98 44.01 12.67
N LYS A 97 -26.56 43.48 11.57
CA LYS A 97 -27.64 44.15 10.82
C LYS A 97 -28.90 44.29 11.69
N GLN A 98 -29.23 43.27 12.48
CA GLN A 98 -30.35 43.28 13.41
C GLN A 98 -30.14 44.31 14.54
N GLU A 99 -28.97 44.31 15.18
CA GLU A 99 -28.62 45.28 16.23
C GLU A 99 -28.67 46.73 15.71
N SER A 100 -28.11 46.99 14.52
CA SER A 100 -28.16 48.33 13.91
C SER A 100 -29.58 48.78 13.56
N SER A 101 -30.44 47.87 13.12
CA SER A 101 -31.85 48.17 12.81
C SER A 101 -32.61 48.58 14.07
N ILE A 102 -32.41 47.87 15.18
CA ILE A 102 -33.08 48.15 16.46
C ILE A 102 -32.70 49.54 16.97
N ILE A 103 -31.41 49.89 16.93
CA ILE A 103 -30.92 51.21 17.39
C ILE A 103 -31.55 52.35 16.58
N LYS A 104 -31.68 52.20 15.25
CA LYS A 104 -32.30 53.22 14.37
C LYS A 104 -33.80 53.42 14.61
N THR A 105 -34.49 52.46 15.22
CA THR A 105 -35.92 52.58 15.52
C THR A 105 -36.16 53.25 16.87
N ILE A 106 -35.16 53.25 17.76
CA ILE A 106 -35.25 53.80 19.11
C ILE A 106 -34.74 55.26 19.17
N LEU A 107 -33.81 55.65 18.28
CA LEU A 107 -33.35 57.03 18.06
C LEU A 107 -34.27 57.77 17.08
#